data_AF-A0A818MEH0-F1
#
_entry.id   AF-A0A818MEH0-F1
#
_cell.length_a   1.000
_cell.length_b   1.000
_cell.length_c   1.000
_cell.angle_alpha   90.00
_cell.angle_beta   90.00
_cell.angle_gamma   90.00
#
_symmetry.space_group_name_H-M   'P 1'
#
loop_
_entity.id
_entity.type
_entity.pdbx_description
1 polymer ?
#
loop_
_entity_poly.entity_id
_entity_poly.type
_entity_poly.pdbx_seq_one_letter_code
_entity_poly.pdbx_strand_id
1 'polypeptide(L)'
;MNKDNTQCVGVIAMNLEDGSLHRFRANNTILATGGYGRAYFSCTSAHTCTGDGNAMATRAGLKNQDLEFVQFHPTGIYGAGCLMTEGCRGEGGFLINSKGERFMERYAPVAKDLASRDVVSRAMTIEIREGRGVGKDKDHMYLQLSHLDPKLLHERLPGISETAMIFSGVDVTKQPIPVLPTVHYNMGGVPTNYKGQVIQEKDGKDVIIKGLYAAGEAACARR
;
A
#
# COMPACT_ATOMS: atom_id res chain seq x y z
N MET A 1 6.83 28.06 -3.52
CA MET A 1 6.35 28.86 -2.37
C MET A 1 6.62 30.34 -2.62
N ASN A 2 5.87 31.25 -2.01
CA ASN A 2 6.23 32.68 -1.92
C ASN A 2 7.46 32.87 -1.00
N LYS A 3 8.00 34.09 -0.93
CA LYS A 3 9.22 34.39 -0.17
C LYS A 3 9.14 34.01 1.32
N ASP A 4 7.94 34.11 1.91
CA ASP A 4 7.72 33.84 3.33
C ASP A 4 7.30 32.38 3.62
N ASN A 5 7.28 31.50 2.60
CA ASN A 5 6.81 30.12 2.70
C ASN A 5 5.38 29.93 3.26
N THR A 6 4.53 30.94 3.11
CA THR A 6 3.14 30.93 3.60
C THR A 6 2.12 30.58 2.51
N GLN A 7 2.53 30.62 1.23
CA GLN A 7 1.67 30.39 0.09
C GLN A 7 2.37 29.58 -1.00
N CYS A 8 1.70 28.55 -1.52
CA CYS A 8 2.07 27.92 -2.78
C CYS A 8 1.58 28.78 -3.96
N VAL A 9 2.45 28.94 -4.95
CA VAL A 9 2.21 29.78 -6.14
C VAL A 9 2.35 29.00 -7.44
N GLY A 10 2.33 27.66 -7.35
CA GLY A 10 2.58 26.75 -8.45
C GLY A 10 3.80 25.84 -8.25
N VAL A 11 4.25 25.24 -9.35
CA VAL A 11 5.35 24.25 -9.38
C VAL A 11 6.34 24.56 -10.50
N ILE A 12 7.57 24.06 -10.33
CA ILE A 12 8.55 23.92 -11.41
C ILE A 12 8.63 22.44 -11.77
N ALA A 13 8.67 22.13 -13.06
CA ALA A 13 8.76 20.77 -13.57
C ALA A 13 9.75 20.68 -14.73
N MET A 14 10.25 19.47 -14.97
CA MET A 14 11.06 19.13 -16.14
C MET A 14 10.18 18.37 -17.12
N ASN A 15 10.18 18.78 -18.39
CA ASN A 15 9.60 17.98 -19.45
C ASN A 15 10.53 16.79 -19.73
N LEU A 16 10.01 15.57 -19.57
CA LEU A 16 10.80 14.36 -19.77
C LEU A 16 11.10 14.05 -21.25
N GLU A 17 10.36 14.64 -22.19
CA GLU A 17 10.56 14.43 -23.63
C GLU A 17 11.76 15.22 -24.17
N ASP A 18 11.90 16.49 -23.76
CA ASP A 18 12.89 17.42 -24.34
C ASP A 18 13.86 18.05 -23.31
N GLY A 19 13.69 17.77 -22.02
CA GLY A 19 14.53 18.29 -20.93
C GLY A 19 14.28 19.76 -20.56
N SER A 20 13.31 20.43 -21.18
CA SER A 20 13.00 21.83 -20.88
C SER A 20 12.39 22.02 -19.48
N LEU A 21 12.64 23.18 -18.87
CA LEU A 21 12.09 23.54 -17.56
C LEU A 21 10.85 24.42 -17.72
N HIS A 22 9.77 24.01 -17.05
CA HIS A 22 8.48 24.71 -17.08
C HIS A 22 8.12 25.21 -15.68
N ARG A 23 7.58 26.44 -15.62
CA ARG A 23 7.01 27.01 -14.39
C ARG A 23 5.51 27.16 -14.57
N PHE A 24 4.75 26.34 -13.85
CA PHE A 24 3.30 26.40 -13.83
C PHE A 24 2.88 27.29 -12.68
N ARG A 25 2.44 28.52 -12.96
CA ARG A 25 1.92 29.46 -11.95
C ARG A 25 0.42 29.25 -11.78
N ALA A 26 -0.03 29.11 -10.54
CA ALA A 26 -1.45 28.93 -10.24
C ALA A 26 -1.80 29.53 -8.87
N ASN A 27 -3.08 29.89 -8.71
CA ASN A 27 -3.62 30.34 -7.42
C ASN A 27 -3.74 29.18 -6.42
N ASN A 28 -3.98 27.96 -6.91
CA ASN A 28 -4.10 26.74 -6.11
C ASN A 28 -3.35 25.60 -6.80
N THR A 29 -2.71 24.74 -6.01
CA THR A 29 -1.95 23.56 -6.46
C THR A 29 -2.34 22.36 -5.60
N ILE A 30 -2.54 21.20 -6.22
CA ILE A 30 -2.91 19.95 -5.53
C ILE A 30 -1.77 18.92 -5.70
N LEU A 31 -1.27 18.39 -4.60
CA LEU A 31 -0.36 17.24 -4.59
C LEU A 31 -1.19 15.94 -4.52
N ALA A 32 -1.20 15.20 -5.62
CA ALA A 32 -1.88 13.90 -5.74
C ALA A 32 -0.94 12.85 -6.36
N THR A 33 0.30 12.80 -5.86
CA THR A 33 1.43 12.08 -6.48
C THR A 33 1.56 10.61 -6.07
N GLY A 34 0.59 10.06 -5.33
CA GLY A 34 0.67 8.71 -4.77
C GLY A 34 1.65 8.58 -3.60
N GLY A 35 1.85 7.35 -3.13
CA GLY A 35 2.75 7.01 -2.03
C GLY A 35 4.23 6.84 -2.40
N TYR A 36 4.96 6.23 -1.47
CA TYR A 36 6.42 6.05 -1.47
C TYR A 36 6.84 4.62 -1.13
N GLY A 37 6.03 3.62 -1.50
CA GLY A 37 6.31 2.20 -1.24
C GLY A 37 7.64 1.70 -1.80
N ARG A 38 8.20 2.35 -2.84
CA ARG A 38 9.53 2.01 -3.40
C ARG A 38 10.71 2.37 -2.51
N ALA A 39 10.48 2.93 -1.32
CA ALA A 39 11.48 2.96 -0.26
C ALA A 39 11.85 1.56 0.29
N TYR A 40 11.04 0.54 -0.02
CA TYR A 40 11.26 -0.84 0.43
C TYR A 40 11.73 -1.76 -0.70
N PHE A 41 12.50 -2.77 -0.32
CA PHE A 41 13.02 -3.78 -1.27
C PHE A 41 11.89 -4.61 -1.91
N SER A 42 10.91 -5.04 -1.11
CA SER A 42 9.72 -5.76 -1.58
C SER A 42 8.47 -4.91 -1.31
N CYS A 43 7.78 -4.53 -2.38
CA CYS A 43 6.54 -3.78 -2.33
C CYS A 43 5.63 -4.17 -3.51
N THR A 44 4.32 -4.08 -3.31
CA THR A 44 3.33 -4.19 -4.39
C THR A 44 3.28 -2.94 -5.28
N SER A 45 3.88 -1.84 -4.83
CA SER A 45 3.84 -0.54 -5.49
C SER A 45 4.55 -0.56 -6.85
N ALA A 46 4.01 0.21 -7.80
CA ALA A 46 4.68 0.42 -9.08
C ALA A 46 6.08 1.04 -8.89
N HIS A 47 6.95 0.90 -9.89
CA HIS A 47 8.29 1.52 -9.86
C HIS A 47 8.24 3.05 -9.74
N THR A 48 7.12 3.67 -10.11
CA THR A 48 6.88 5.12 -10.08
C THR A 48 6.36 5.64 -8.73
N CYS A 49 6.13 4.78 -7.73
CA CYS A 49 5.67 5.20 -6.40
C CYS A 49 6.84 5.65 -5.51
N THR A 50 7.43 6.81 -5.83
CA THR A 50 8.69 7.31 -5.26
C THR A 50 8.54 8.47 -4.27
N GLY A 51 7.31 8.89 -3.94
CA GLY A 51 7.08 9.93 -2.93
C GLY A 51 7.43 11.35 -3.35
N ASP A 52 7.40 11.65 -4.65
CA ASP A 52 7.89 12.91 -5.20
C ASP A 52 7.18 14.13 -4.58
N GLY A 53 5.85 14.06 -4.40
CA GLY A 53 5.05 15.13 -3.77
C GLY A 53 5.36 15.32 -2.29
N ASN A 54 5.53 14.22 -1.53
CA ASN A 54 5.96 14.29 -0.13
C ASN A 54 7.33 14.94 0.01
N ALA A 55 8.25 14.59 -0.89
CA ALA A 55 9.59 15.16 -0.92
C ALA A 55 9.57 16.64 -1.37
N MET A 56 8.68 17.04 -2.28
CA MET A 56 8.46 18.46 -2.64
C MET A 56 7.99 19.27 -1.43
N ALA A 57 7.04 18.75 -0.66
CA ALA A 57 6.57 19.39 0.56
C ALA A 57 7.72 19.56 1.58
N THR A 58 8.52 18.52 1.82
CA THR A 58 9.69 18.59 2.70
C THR A 58 10.72 19.61 2.23
N ARG A 59 11.06 19.63 0.93
CA ARG A 59 11.98 20.62 0.36
C ARG A 59 11.46 22.06 0.48
N ALA A 60 10.15 22.24 0.52
CA ALA A 60 9.50 23.52 0.77
C ALA A 60 9.48 23.92 2.26
N GLY A 61 10.08 23.12 3.16
CA GLY A 61 10.08 23.34 4.60
C GLY A 61 8.80 22.90 5.31
N LEU A 62 7.90 22.19 4.60
CA LEU A 62 6.67 21.67 5.18
C LEU A 62 6.91 20.28 5.78
N LYS A 63 6.36 20.04 6.97
CA LYS A 63 6.40 18.74 7.64
C LYS A 63 5.38 17.79 7.01
N ASN A 64 5.81 16.56 6.74
CA ASN A 64 4.91 15.42 6.55
C ASN A 64 4.46 14.88 7.91
N GLN A 65 3.45 14.01 7.91
CA GLN A 65 2.86 13.41 9.10
C GLN A 65 2.77 11.88 8.95
N ASP A 66 2.94 11.16 10.07
CA ASP A 66 2.66 9.73 10.23
C ASP A 66 3.41 8.82 9.22
N LEU A 67 4.59 9.26 8.75
CA LEU A 67 5.33 8.56 7.69
C LEU A 67 5.80 7.15 8.11
N GLU A 68 5.94 6.90 9.42
CA GLU A 68 6.30 5.63 10.03
C GLU A 68 5.20 4.56 9.93
N PHE A 69 3.95 4.98 9.68
CA PHE A 69 2.82 4.08 9.51
C PHE A 69 2.77 3.57 8.06
N VAL A 70 3.51 2.48 7.83
CA VAL A 70 3.57 1.77 6.54
C VAL A 70 2.75 0.49 6.61
N GLN A 71 1.83 0.30 5.66
CA GLN A 71 0.96 -0.87 5.63
C GLN A 71 1.60 -2.00 4.84
N PHE A 72 1.60 -3.16 5.46
CA PHE A 72 1.87 -4.43 4.81
C PHE A 72 0.53 -5.05 4.41
N HIS A 73 0.36 -5.34 3.12
CA HIS A 73 -0.74 -6.15 2.66
C HIS A 73 -0.42 -7.62 2.94
N PRO A 74 -1.33 -8.41 3.53
CA PRO A 74 -1.03 -9.79 3.93
C PRO A 74 -0.57 -10.68 2.77
N THR A 75 -1.17 -10.49 1.59
CA THR A 75 -1.04 -11.43 0.48
C THR A 75 -0.36 -10.80 -0.74
N GLY A 76 0.93 -10.48 -0.65
CA GLY A 76 1.76 -10.28 -1.84
C GLY A 76 2.27 -11.62 -2.36
N ILE A 77 2.25 -11.87 -3.68
CA ILE A 77 2.77 -13.10 -4.28
C ILE A 77 4.26 -13.24 -3.94
N TYR A 78 4.64 -14.41 -3.44
CA TYR A 78 6.03 -14.70 -3.09
C TYR A 78 6.96 -14.58 -4.31
N GLY A 79 8.14 -13.97 -4.11
CA GLY A 79 9.07 -13.62 -5.17
C GLY A 79 8.73 -12.28 -5.85
N ALA A 80 7.66 -12.24 -6.65
CA ALA A 80 7.33 -11.08 -7.48
C ALA A 80 6.77 -9.87 -6.71
N GLY A 81 6.10 -10.10 -5.58
CA GLY A 81 5.46 -9.04 -4.78
C GLY A 81 4.14 -8.51 -5.35
N CYS A 82 3.59 -9.13 -6.42
CA CYS A 82 2.31 -8.73 -7.01
C CYS A 82 1.17 -8.88 -6.00
N LEU A 83 0.22 -7.95 -6.00
CA LEU A 83 -0.90 -7.97 -5.07
C LEU A 83 -1.89 -9.11 -5.37
N MET A 84 -2.16 -9.96 -4.38
CA MET A 84 -3.37 -10.77 -4.34
C MET A 84 -4.43 -10.01 -3.56
N THR A 85 -5.54 -9.64 -4.22
CA THR A 85 -6.61 -8.84 -3.62
C THR A 85 -7.13 -9.44 -2.31
N GLU A 86 -7.45 -8.59 -1.34
CA GLU A 86 -8.17 -8.99 -0.13
C GLU A 86 -9.54 -9.63 -0.44
N GLY A 87 -10.10 -9.31 -1.62
CA GLY A 87 -11.29 -10.00 -2.15
C GLY A 87 -11.15 -11.52 -2.21
N CYS A 88 -9.94 -12.07 -2.39
CA CYS A 88 -9.71 -13.51 -2.30
C CYS A 88 -10.17 -14.09 -0.95
N ARG A 89 -9.88 -13.39 0.15
CA ARG A 89 -10.31 -13.79 1.50
C ARG A 89 -11.79 -13.48 1.72
N GLY A 90 -12.27 -12.36 1.15
CA GLY A 90 -13.69 -11.97 1.16
C GLY A 90 -14.63 -13.01 0.53
N GLU A 91 -14.19 -13.63 -0.58
CA GLU A 91 -14.92 -14.69 -1.29
C GLU A 91 -14.77 -16.07 -0.64
N GLY A 92 -14.13 -16.17 0.53
CA GLY A 92 -13.99 -17.41 1.30
C GLY A 92 -12.64 -18.12 1.17
N GLY A 93 -11.65 -17.50 0.51
CA GLY A 93 -10.26 -17.93 0.56
C GLY A 93 -9.67 -17.83 1.97
N PHE A 94 -8.69 -18.67 2.27
CA PHE A 94 -8.09 -18.71 3.61
C PHE A 94 -6.59 -18.99 3.59
N LEU A 95 -5.91 -18.56 4.65
CA LEU A 95 -4.47 -18.73 4.81
C LEU A 95 -4.15 -20.04 5.53
N ILE A 96 -3.16 -20.77 5.01
CA ILE A 96 -2.65 -22.01 5.62
C ILE A 96 -1.14 -21.98 5.80
N ASN A 97 -0.68 -22.64 6.86
CA ASN A 97 0.73 -22.84 7.15
C ASN A 97 1.23 -24.21 6.62
N SER A 98 2.49 -24.55 6.90
CA SER A 98 3.11 -25.82 6.46
C SER A 98 2.52 -27.09 7.06
N LYS A 99 1.67 -26.96 8.08
CA LYS A 99 0.93 -28.08 8.69
C LYS A 99 -0.47 -28.23 8.10
N GLY A 100 -0.86 -27.38 7.15
CA GLY A 100 -2.22 -27.31 6.63
C GLY A 100 -3.23 -26.66 7.58
N GLU A 101 -2.76 -26.04 8.68
CA GLU A 101 -3.62 -25.37 9.66
C GLU A 101 -4.10 -24.03 9.09
N ARG A 102 -5.42 -23.79 9.17
CA ARG A 102 -6.02 -22.46 8.97
C ARG A 102 -5.75 -21.57 10.19
N PHE A 103 -4.50 -21.16 10.35
CA PHE A 103 -3.97 -20.55 11.59
C PHE A 103 -4.70 -19.27 12.00
N MET A 104 -5.35 -18.54 11.09
CA MET A 104 -6.09 -17.32 11.44
C MET A 104 -7.28 -17.58 12.38
N GLU A 105 -7.81 -18.80 12.44
CA GLU A 105 -8.85 -19.17 13.43
C GLU A 105 -8.32 -19.10 14.87
N ARG A 106 -7.01 -19.26 15.08
CA ARG A 106 -6.35 -19.13 16.38
C ARG A 106 -6.01 -17.68 16.71
N TYR A 107 -5.54 -16.89 15.75
CA TYR A 107 -5.13 -15.49 15.99
C TYR A 107 -6.31 -14.51 16.05
N ALA A 108 -7.38 -14.76 15.30
CA ALA A 108 -8.58 -13.93 15.28
C ALA A 108 -9.83 -14.83 15.23
N PRO A 109 -10.29 -15.40 16.35
CA PRO A 109 -11.35 -16.42 16.36
C PRO A 109 -12.66 -16.01 15.69
N VAL A 110 -12.99 -14.71 15.75
CA VAL A 110 -14.21 -14.15 15.14
C VAL A 110 -13.99 -13.79 13.68
N ALA A 111 -13.05 -12.89 13.39
CA ALA A 111 -12.85 -12.34 12.04
C ALA A 111 -12.06 -13.28 11.11
N LYS A 112 -11.25 -14.20 11.68
CA LYS A 112 -10.39 -15.13 10.96
C LYS A 112 -9.53 -14.39 9.92
N ASP A 113 -9.55 -14.85 8.68
CA ASP A 113 -8.83 -14.26 7.55
C ASP A 113 -9.32 -12.86 7.18
N LEU A 114 -10.48 -12.41 7.68
CA LEU A 114 -11.03 -11.05 7.48
C LEU A 114 -10.68 -10.08 8.62
N ALA A 115 -9.75 -10.45 9.51
CA ALA A 115 -9.18 -9.51 10.47
C ALA A 115 -8.44 -8.37 9.76
N SER A 116 -8.12 -7.30 10.50
CA SER A 116 -7.41 -6.15 9.95
C SER A 116 -6.04 -6.54 9.38
N ARG A 117 -5.59 -5.80 8.35
CA ARG A 117 -4.36 -6.12 7.60
C ARG A 117 -3.12 -6.22 8.48
N ASP A 118 -3.01 -5.39 9.50
CA ASP A 118 -1.91 -5.41 10.48
C ASP A 118 -1.94 -6.69 11.34
N VAL A 119 -3.12 -7.15 11.75
CA VAL A 119 -3.30 -8.39 12.53
C VAL A 119 -2.94 -9.61 11.68
N VAL A 120 -3.48 -9.71 10.46
CA VAL A 120 -3.20 -10.85 9.57
C VAL A 120 -1.72 -10.89 9.19
N SER A 121 -1.12 -9.75 8.81
CA SER A 121 0.31 -9.68 8.44
C SER A 121 1.23 -10.07 9.59
N ARG A 122 0.90 -9.65 10.83
CA ARG A 122 1.63 -10.08 12.03
C ARG A 122 1.48 -11.57 12.30
N ALA A 123 0.28 -12.12 12.21
CA ALA A 123 0.03 -13.54 12.40
C ALA A 123 0.83 -14.39 11.41
N MET A 124 0.80 -14.05 10.11
CA MET A 124 1.62 -14.69 9.08
C MET A 124 3.12 -14.63 9.42
N THR A 125 3.61 -13.47 9.84
CA THR A 125 5.02 -13.29 10.19
C THR A 125 5.43 -14.15 11.40
N ILE A 126 4.55 -14.27 12.41
CA ILE A 126 4.78 -15.13 13.57
C ILE A 126 4.83 -16.60 13.15
N GLU A 127 3.89 -17.06 12.33
CA GLU A 127 3.88 -18.43 11.79
C GLU A 127 5.18 -18.79 11.07
N ILE A 128 5.70 -17.88 10.23
CA ILE A 128 6.98 -18.06 9.53
C ILE A 128 8.13 -18.18 10.56
N ARG A 129 8.22 -17.24 11.50
CA ARG A 129 9.29 -17.20 12.51
C ARG A 129 9.28 -18.39 13.46
N GLU A 130 8.12 -18.96 13.73
CA GLU A 130 7.97 -20.18 14.52
C GLU A 130 8.16 -21.48 13.69
N GLY A 131 8.71 -21.35 12.47
CA GLY A 131 9.13 -22.48 11.63
C GLY A 131 8.01 -23.20 10.91
N ARG A 132 6.82 -22.59 10.81
CA ARG A 132 5.63 -23.12 10.12
C ARG A 132 5.42 -22.53 8.72
N GLY A 133 6.41 -21.82 8.18
CA GLY A 133 6.39 -21.36 6.79
C GLY A 133 6.49 -22.51 5.78
N VAL A 134 5.97 -22.26 4.59
CA VAL A 134 5.92 -23.20 3.45
C VAL A 134 7.08 -22.97 2.48
N GLY A 135 7.20 -23.83 1.48
CA GLY A 135 8.30 -23.82 0.51
C GLY A 135 9.59 -24.41 1.06
N LYS A 136 10.62 -24.46 0.21
CA LYS A 136 11.93 -25.03 0.56
C LYS A 136 12.57 -24.30 1.74
N ASP A 137 12.43 -22.97 1.77
CA ASP A 137 13.09 -22.09 2.74
C ASP A 137 12.19 -21.73 3.94
N LYS A 138 10.95 -22.23 3.97
CA LYS A 138 9.96 -21.99 5.05
C LYS A 138 9.71 -20.52 5.35
N ASP A 139 9.64 -19.69 4.31
CA ASP A 139 9.70 -18.23 4.41
C ASP A 139 8.43 -17.51 3.90
N HIS A 140 7.39 -18.26 3.58
CA HIS A 140 6.09 -17.72 3.16
C HIS A 140 4.92 -18.58 3.65
N MET A 141 3.70 -18.21 3.28
CA MET A 141 2.44 -18.90 3.59
C MET A 141 1.68 -19.23 2.31
N TYR A 142 0.61 -20.01 2.43
CA TYR A 142 -0.28 -20.31 1.31
C TYR A 142 -1.62 -19.59 1.46
N LEU A 143 -2.12 -19.03 0.36
CA LEU A 143 -3.50 -18.60 0.18
C LEU A 143 -4.25 -19.67 -0.61
N GLN A 144 -5.21 -20.34 0.04
CA GLN A 144 -6.00 -21.41 -0.54
C GLN A 144 -7.30 -20.88 -1.13
N LEU A 145 -7.55 -21.22 -2.40
CA LEU A 145 -8.76 -20.86 -3.16
C LEU A 145 -9.41 -22.07 -3.86
N SER A 146 -8.74 -23.23 -3.92
CA SER A 146 -9.16 -24.36 -4.76
C SER A 146 -10.47 -25.03 -4.32
N HIS A 147 -10.96 -24.73 -3.12
CA HIS A 147 -12.27 -25.18 -2.63
C HIS A 147 -13.44 -24.33 -3.13
N LEU A 148 -13.16 -23.15 -3.67
CA LEU A 148 -14.17 -22.28 -4.26
C LEU A 148 -14.58 -22.81 -5.64
N ASP A 149 -15.85 -22.57 -6.03
CA ASP A 149 -16.34 -22.95 -7.35
C ASP A 149 -15.47 -22.26 -8.43
N PRO A 150 -14.89 -23.00 -9.39
CA PRO A 150 -14.14 -22.40 -10.50
C PRO A 150 -14.91 -21.31 -11.25
N LYS A 151 -16.25 -21.38 -11.32
CA LYS A 151 -17.09 -20.32 -11.90
C LYS A 151 -17.02 -19.03 -11.08
N LEU A 152 -17.06 -19.13 -9.75
CA LEU A 152 -16.89 -17.99 -8.86
C LEU A 152 -15.51 -17.35 -9.05
N LEU A 153 -14.46 -18.16 -9.14
CA LEU A 153 -13.10 -17.67 -9.38
C LEU A 153 -12.99 -16.93 -10.71
N HIS A 154 -13.60 -17.45 -11.78
CA HIS A 154 -13.62 -16.80 -13.09
C HIS A 154 -14.45 -15.51 -13.10
N GLU A 155 -15.58 -15.45 -12.39
CA GLU A 155 -16.46 -14.28 -12.38
C GLU A 155 -15.93 -13.17 -11.45
N ARG A 156 -15.50 -13.51 -10.23
CA ARG A 156 -15.14 -12.56 -9.17
C ARG A 156 -13.64 -12.28 -9.11
N LEU A 157 -12.82 -13.25 -9.48
CA LEU A 157 -11.37 -13.22 -9.30
C LEU A 157 -10.57 -13.53 -10.60
N PRO A 158 -10.98 -13.04 -11.80
CA PRO A 158 -10.31 -13.39 -13.06
C PRO A 158 -8.86 -12.89 -13.10
N GLY A 159 -8.64 -11.62 -12.76
CA GLY A 159 -7.30 -11.00 -12.84
C GLY A 159 -6.28 -11.63 -11.88
N ILE A 160 -6.72 -12.08 -10.70
CA ILE A 160 -5.80 -12.74 -9.76
C ILE A 160 -5.49 -14.18 -10.16
N SER A 161 -6.41 -14.86 -10.86
CA SER A 161 -6.19 -16.21 -11.37
C SER A 161 -5.10 -16.18 -12.45
N GLU A 162 -5.18 -15.20 -13.35
CA GLU A 162 -4.15 -14.95 -14.35
C GLU A 162 -2.82 -14.51 -13.72
N THR A 163 -2.85 -13.59 -12.75
CA THR A 163 -1.64 -13.12 -12.04
C THR A 163 -0.92 -14.27 -11.32
N ALA A 164 -1.65 -15.15 -10.63
CA ALA A 164 -1.08 -16.34 -9.98
C ALA A 164 -0.44 -17.29 -10.99
N MET A 165 -1.09 -17.52 -12.13
CA MET A 165 -0.51 -18.34 -13.19
C MET A 165 0.79 -17.73 -13.74
N ILE A 166 0.78 -16.44 -14.08
CA ILE A 166 1.92 -15.75 -14.69
C ILE A 166 3.13 -15.69 -13.75
N PHE A 167 2.90 -15.32 -12.48
CA PHE A 167 4.00 -14.98 -11.56
C PHE A 167 4.40 -16.11 -10.61
N SER A 168 3.56 -17.13 -10.42
CA SER A 168 3.91 -18.29 -9.60
C SER A 168 3.61 -19.64 -10.23
N GLY A 169 3.09 -19.69 -11.47
CA GLY A 169 2.75 -20.95 -12.15
C GLY A 169 1.59 -21.71 -11.49
N VAL A 170 0.79 -21.03 -10.66
CA VAL A 170 -0.26 -21.67 -9.86
C VAL A 170 -1.60 -21.62 -10.57
N ASP A 171 -2.19 -22.79 -10.81
CA ASP A 171 -3.61 -22.94 -11.10
C ASP A 171 -4.41 -22.87 -9.79
N VAL A 172 -5.08 -21.74 -9.57
CA VAL A 172 -5.81 -21.43 -8.34
C VAL A 172 -6.99 -22.39 -8.06
N THR A 173 -7.43 -23.15 -9.07
CA THR A 173 -8.47 -24.18 -8.92
C THR A 173 -7.93 -25.49 -8.35
N LYS A 174 -6.60 -25.65 -8.26
CA LYS A 174 -5.94 -26.90 -7.86
C LYS A 174 -4.92 -26.72 -6.74
N GLN A 175 -4.20 -25.62 -6.73
CA GLN A 175 -3.07 -25.40 -5.84
C GLN A 175 -3.18 -24.05 -5.13
N PRO A 176 -2.70 -23.93 -3.88
CA PRO A 176 -2.67 -22.67 -3.17
C PRO A 176 -1.58 -21.74 -3.71
N ILE A 177 -1.80 -20.44 -3.56
CA ILE A 177 -0.89 -19.38 -4.03
C ILE A 177 0.14 -19.08 -2.93
N PRO A 178 1.46 -19.07 -3.22
CA PRO A 178 2.47 -18.70 -2.25
C PRO A 178 2.44 -17.19 -2.00
N VAL A 179 2.28 -16.79 -0.74
CA VAL A 179 2.07 -15.39 -0.34
C VAL A 179 2.87 -15.00 0.91
N LEU A 180 3.27 -13.73 0.99
CA LEU A 180 3.88 -13.13 2.18
C LEU A 180 3.42 -11.68 2.40
N PRO A 181 3.45 -11.19 3.65
CA PRO A 181 3.22 -9.78 3.94
C PRO A 181 4.19 -8.89 3.16
N THR A 182 3.65 -7.95 2.38
CA THR A 182 4.42 -7.11 1.45
C THR A 182 4.02 -5.65 1.61
N VAL A 183 4.97 -4.71 1.56
CA VAL A 183 4.65 -3.26 1.64
C VAL A 183 3.70 -2.85 0.53
N HIS A 184 2.68 -2.09 0.89
CA HIS A 184 1.57 -1.81 -0.02
C HIS A 184 1.11 -0.37 -0.05
N TYR A 185 0.88 0.23 1.11
CA TYR A 185 0.24 1.54 1.21
C TYR A 185 0.89 2.40 2.30
N ASN A 186 0.97 3.71 2.07
CA ASN A 186 1.47 4.68 3.03
C ASN A 186 0.31 5.45 3.67
N MET A 187 0.13 5.30 4.99
CA MET A 187 -0.91 6.06 5.71
C MET A 187 -0.49 7.50 5.96
N GLY A 188 0.82 7.71 6.17
CA GLY A 188 1.42 9.01 6.31
C GLY A 188 1.57 9.75 4.98
N GLY A 189 1.69 11.06 5.06
CA GLY A 189 1.80 11.92 3.90
C GLY A 189 1.79 13.41 4.25
N VAL A 190 1.45 14.25 3.28
CA VAL A 190 1.32 15.70 3.48
C VAL A 190 0.07 15.97 4.32
N PRO A 191 0.17 16.55 5.52
CA PRO A 191 -0.97 16.72 6.41
C PRO A 191 -1.99 17.72 5.83
N THR A 192 -3.27 17.35 5.87
CA THR A 192 -4.36 18.21 5.44
C THR A 192 -5.46 18.28 6.49
N ASN A 193 -6.26 19.35 6.45
CA ASN A 193 -7.58 19.32 7.09
C ASN A 193 -8.57 18.48 6.26
N TYR A 194 -9.80 18.30 6.76
CA TYR A 194 -10.85 17.53 6.08
C TYR A 194 -11.26 18.08 4.70
N LYS A 195 -10.87 19.32 4.36
CA LYS A 195 -11.12 19.94 3.05
C LYS A 195 -9.95 19.74 2.07
N GLY A 196 -8.92 18.98 2.45
CA GLY A 196 -7.73 18.73 1.65
C GLY A 196 -6.72 19.89 1.62
N GLN A 197 -6.93 20.95 2.41
CA GLN A 197 -5.98 22.06 2.49
C GLN A 197 -4.78 21.64 3.31
N VAL A 198 -3.57 21.86 2.78
CA VAL A 198 -2.34 21.53 3.52
C VAL A 198 -2.21 22.40 4.76
N ILE A 199 -1.85 21.79 5.88
CA ILE A 199 -1.69 22.44 7.17
C ILE A 199 -0.26 22.28 7.69
N GLN A 200 0.18 23.19 8.54
CA GLN A 200 1.38 23.08 9.36
C GLN A 200 1.05 23.46 10.79
N GLU A 201 1.64 22.75 11.74
CA GLU A 201 1.53 23.12 13.15
C GLU A 201 2.47 24.31 13.43
N LYS A 202 1.90 25.38 14.00
CA LYS A 202 2.63 26.53 14.53
C LYS A 202 2.05 26.89 15.89
N ASP A 203 2.90 26.88 16.92
CA ASP A 203 2.53 27.21 18.30
C ASP A 203 1.33 26.38 18.81
N GLY A 204 1.32 25.08 18.49
CA GLY A 204 0.25 24.14 18.87
C GLY A 204 -1.07 24.33 18.11
N LYS A 205 -1.08 25.12 17.03
CA LYS A 205 -2.26 25.36 16.19
C LYS A 205 -1.99 25.00 14.74
N ASP A 206 -2.99 24.39 14.10
CA ASP A 206 -2.93 24.10 12.67
C ASP A 206 -3.16 25.39 11.86
N VAL A 207 -2.21 25.71 11.00
CA VAL A 207 -2.23 26.86 10.09
C VAL A 207 -2.25 26.36 8.65
N ILE A 208 -3.19 26.86 7.86
CA ILE A 208 -3.33 26.51 6.44
C ILE A 208 -2.21 27.14 5.62
N ILE A 209 -1.59 26.34 4.75
CA ILE A 209 -0.71 26.82 3.69
C ILE A 209 -1.57 27.27 2.52
N LYS A 210 -1.60 28.58 2.27
CA LYS A 210 -2.47 29.16 1.24
C LYS A 210 -2.11 28.61 -0.14
N GLY A 211 -3.11 28.28 -0.94
CA GLY A 211 -2.92 27.81 -2.31
C GLY A 211 -2.33 26.40 -2.45
N LEU A 212 -2.19 25.63 -1.36
CA LEU A 212 -1.69 24.26 -1.41
C LEU A 212 -2.71 23.27 -0.84
N TYR A 213 -2.94 22.21 -1.60
CA TYR A 213 -3.81 21.09 -1.26
C TYR A 213 -3.07 19.77 -1.47
N ALA A 214 -3.52 18.72 -0.82
CA ALA A 214 -3.07 17.37 -1.09
C ALA A 214 -4.26 16.39 -1.04
N ALA A 215 -4.19 15.32 -1.83
CA ALA A 215 -5.23 14.29 -1.89
C ALA A 215 -4.64 12.92 -2.26
N GLY A 216 -5.43 11.86 -2.02
CA GLY A 216 -4.99 10.49 -2.24
C GLY A 216 -3.89 10.05 -1.27
N GLU A 217 -3.13 9.03 -1.63
CA GLU A 217 -2.06 8.44 -0.79
C GLU A 217 -0.91 9.41 -0.48
N ALA A 218 -0.75 10.49 -1.27
CA ALA A 218 0.23 11.53 -0.98
C ALA A 218 -0.13 12.36 0.27
N ALA A 219 -1.38 12.30 0.74
CA ALA A 219 -1.92 13.14 1.81
C ALA A 219 -2.17 12.35 3.10
N CYS A 220 -2.11 13.05 4.23
CA CYS A 220 -2.51 12.55 5.54
C CYS A 220 -3.66 13.43 6.07
N ALA A 221 -4.90 13.01 5.83
CA ALA A 221 -6.07 13.82 6.17
C ALA A 221 -6.43 13.71 7.66
N ARG A 222 -6.47 14.85 8.35
CA ARG A 222 -7.02 14.98 9.70
C ARG A 222 -8.52 15.29 9.63
N ARG A 223 -9.28 14.69 10.54
CA ARG A 223 -10.68 15.04 10.79
C ARG A 223 -10.76 16.28 11.68
#